data_AF-A0A532BIN1-F1
#
_entry.id   AF-A0A532BIN1-F1
#
_cell.length_a   1.000
_cell.length_b   1.000
_cell.length_c   1.000
_cell.angle_alpha   90.00
_cell.angle_beta   90.00
_cell.angle_gamma   90.00
#
_symmetry.space_group_name_H-M   'P 1'
#
loop_
_entity.id
_entity.type
_entity.pdbx_description
1 polymer ?
#
loop_
_entity_poly.entity_id
_entity_poly.type
_entity_poly.pdbx_seq_one_letter_code
_entity_poly.pdbx_strand_id
1 'polypeptide(L)'
;RTLEHSVGDLFPGSGDMRSATFWCGLRPMTPDGPPLIGRTDFSNLYLNTGHGTLGWTMACGSAKVLADIISSRVPDIDVGDLGPGRYAK
;
A
#
# COMPACT_ATOMS: atom_id res chain seq x y z
N ARG A 1 16.10 1.16 -21.50
CA ARG A 1 17.57 1.09 -21.41
C ARG A 1 18.11 0.99 -19.98
N THR A 2 17.79 1.87 -19.03
CA THR A 2 18.34 1.74 -17.66
C THR A 2 17.97 0.42 -16.97
N LEU A 3 16.68 0.04 -16.99
CA LEU A 3 16.23 -1.24 -16.40
C LEU A 3 16.90 -2.45 -17.07
N GLU A 4 17.05 -2.43 -18.40
CA GLU A 4 17.69 -3.51 -19.15
C GLU A 4 19.18 -3.62 -18.83
N HIS A 5 19.86 -2.47 -18.72
CA HIS A 5 21.25 -2.39 -18.33
C HIS A 5 21.47 -2.94 -16.91
N SER A 6 20.69 -2.49 -15.92
CA SER A 6 20.82 -2.97 -14.54
C SER A 6 20.53 -4.47 -14.41
N VAL A 7 19.51 -4.99 -15.11
CA VAL A 7 19.22 -6.44 -15.09
C VAL A 7 20.33 -7.24 -15.76
N GLY A 8 20.80 -6.81 -16.94
CA GLY A 8 21.85 -7.53 -17.67
C GLY A 8 23.20 -7.54 -16.95
N ASP A 9 23.51 -6.48 -16.19
CA ASP A 9 24.75 -6.36 -15.41
C ASP A 9 24.68 -7.15 -14.10
N LEU A 10 23.58 -7.03 -13.34
CA LEU A 10 23.43 -7.69 -12.04
C LEU A 10 23.07 -9.18 -12.14
N PHE A 11 22.33 -9.57 -13.18
CA PHE A 11 21.79 -10.93 -13.35
C PHE A 11 22.00 -11.43 -14.80
N PRO A 12 23.25 -11.61 -15.25
CA PRO A 12 23.53 -11.99 -16.62
C PRO A 12 22.88 -13.34 -16.98
N GLY A 13 22.14 -13.37 -18.09
CA GLY A 13 21.48 -14.58 -18.59
C GLY A 13 20.17 -14.98 -17.90
N SER A 14 19.64 -14.17 -16.98
CA SER A 14 18.43 -14.52 -16.21
C SER A 14 17.11 -14.39 -16.97
N GLY A 15 17.12 -13.94 -18.23
CA GLY A 15 15.91 -13.81 -19.05
C GLY A 15 16.15 -13.29 -20.47
N ASP A 16 15.16 -13.48 -21.35
CA ASP A 16 15.18 -12.90 -22.70
C ASP A 16 14.57 -11.50 -22.71
N MET A 17 15.44 -10.49 -22.69
CA MET A 17 15.03 -9.08 -22.70
C MET A 17 14.19 -8.70 -23.93
N ARG A 18 14.30 -9.43 -25.05
CA ARG A 18 13.49 -9.18 -26.25
C ARG A 18 12.02 -9.54 -26.06
N SER A 19 11.72 -10.42 -25.11
CA SER A 19 10.35 -10.83 -24.73
C SER A 19 9.76 -10.02 -23.58
N ALA A 20 10.53 -9.10 -22.97
CA ALA A 20 10.09 -8.35 -21.81
C ALA A 20 9.07 -7.25 -22.17
N THR A 21 8.04 -7.10 -21.33
CA THR A 21 7.05 -6.02 -21.47
C THR A 21 7.29 -4.97 -20.40
N PHE A 22 7.48 -3.72 -20.82
CA PHE A 22 7.53 -2.59 -19.89
C PHE A 22 6.13 -2.16 -19.49
N TRP A 23 5.93 -2.00 -18.19
CA TRP A 23 4.69 -1.53 -17.61
C TRP A 23 5.00 -0.56 -16.46
N CYS A 24 4.08 0.37 -16.25
CA CYS A 24 4.06 1.22 -15.06
C CYS A 24 2.68 1.22 -14.43
N GLY A 25 2.64 1.45 -13.13
CA GLY A 25 1.41 1.57 -12.36
C GLY A 25 1.51 2.71 -11.36
N LEU A 26 0.36 3.22 -10.94
CA LEU A 26 0.27 4.23 -9.90
C LEU A 26 0.57 3.62 -8.53
N ARG A 27 1.21 4.38 -7.65
CA ARG A 27 1.49 4.01 -6.26
C ARG A 27 0.91 5.07 -5.33
N PRO A 28 -0.39 4.99 -5.00
CA PRO A 28 -1.00 5.91 -4.05
C PRO A 28 -0.27 5.81 -2.72
N MET A 29 0.34 6.91 -2.30
CA MET A 29 1.20 6.98 -1.13
C MET A 29 0.82 8.20 -0.29
N THR A 30 0.74 8.01 1.01
CA THR A 30 0.60 9.09 1.98
C THR A 30 1.93 9.84 2.15
N PRO A 31 1.92 11.15 2.46
CA PRO A 31 3.15 11.94 2.58
C PRO A 31 4.13 11.45 3.66
N ASP A 32 3.63 10.78 4.70
CA ASP A 32 4.39 10.28 5.85
C ASP A 32 4.74 8.79 5.75
N GLY A 33 4.18 8.05 4.78
CA GLY A 33 4.50 6.65 4.49
C GLY A 33 3.44 5.63 4.90
N PRO A 34 2.98 5.57 6.18
CA PRO A 34 1.96 4.62 6.61
C PRO A 34 0.62 4.83 5.89
N PRO A 35 -0.15 3.77 5.59
CA PRO A 35 -1.44 3.89 4.93
C PRO A 35 -2.46 4.66 5.77
N LEU A 36 -3.54 5.09 5.12
CA LEU A 36 -4.77 5.55 5.77
C LEU A 36 -5.75 4.38 5.88
N ILE A 37 -6.04 3.96 7.10
CA ILE A 37 -6.97 2.88 7.44
C ILE A 37 -7.90 3.36 8.55
N GLY A 38 -9.21 3.41 8.26
CA GLY A 38 -10.20 3.72 9.30
C GLY A 38 -11.43 4.48 8.81
N ARG A 39 -12.25 4.92 9.77
CA ARG A 39 -13.48 5.70 9.53
C ARG A 39 -13.15 7.11 9.07
N THR A 40 -13.98 7.64 8.18
CA THR A 40 -14.02 9.08 7.85
C THR A 40 -15.06 9.80 8.71
N ASP A 41 -15.14 11.12 8.58
CA ASP A 41 -16.21 11.93 9.19
C ASP A 41 -17.60 11.67 8.57
N PHE A 42 -17.64 11.04 7.39
CA PHE A 42 -18.88 10.64 6.75
C PHE A 42 -19.37 9.30 7.29
N SER A 43 -20.66 9.24 7.62
CA SER A 43 -21.31 8.02 8.07
C SER A 43 -21.14 6.89 7.05
N ASN A 44 -20.76 5.72 7.53
CA ASN A 44 -20.58 4.50 6.75
C ASN A 44 -19.54 4.59 5.60
N LEU A 45 -18.59 5.53 5.69
CA LEU A 45 -17.45 5.62 4.76
C LEU A 45 -16.14 5.35 5.49
N TYR A 46 -15.34 4.46 4.90
CA TYR A 46 -14.08 3.97 5.44
C TYR A 46 -12.99 4.03 4.37
N LEU A 47 -11.75 4.23 4.80
CA LEU A 47 -10.57 4.25 3.93
C LEU A 47 -9.64 3.08 4.23
N ASN A 48 -9.00 2.58 3.17
CA ASN A 48 -7.88 1.65 3.20
C ASN A 48 -7.04 1.92 1.95
N THR A 49 -6.20 2.94 2.01
CA THR A 49 -5.46 3.48 0.86
C THR A 49 -4.11 4.04 1.27
N GLY A 50 -3.27 4.41 0.30
CA GLY A 50 -2.01 5.11 0.57
C GLY A 50 -0.83 4.22 0.91
N HIS A 51 -0.91 2.90 0.66
CA HIS A 51 0.13 1.92 1.01
C HIS A 51 1.44 2.05 0.22
N GLY A 52 1.50 2.90 -0.80
CA GLY A 52 2.70 3.13 -1.60
C GLY A 52 3.25 1.86 -2.25
N THR A 53 4.53 1.58 -2.04
CA THR A 53 5.21 0.39 -2.56
C THR A 53 4.89 -0.89 -1.78
N LEU A 54 4.29 -0.78 -0.60
CA LEU A 54 4.07 -1.89 0.34
C LEU A 54 2.63 -2.42 0.30
N GLY A 55 1.81 -1.99 -0.65
CA GLY A 55 0.40 -2.39 -0.75
C GLY A 55 0.18 -3.91 -0.76
N TRP A 56 0.98 -4.65 -1.54
CA TRP A 56 0.92 -6.11 -1.56
C TRP A 56 1.31 -6.74 -0.23
N THR A 57 2.43 -6.29 0.36
CA THR A 57 2.92 -6.78 1.66
C THR A 57 1.92 -6.56 2.78
N MET A 58 1.24 -5.41 2.79
CA MET A 58 0.36 -5.00 3.88
C MET A 58 -1.12 -5.37 3.65
N ALA A 59 -1.48 -5.95 2.50
CA ALA A 59 -2.87 -6.13 2.08
C ALA A 59 -3.73 -6.87 3.11
N CYS A 60 -3.30 -8.06 3.53
CA CYS A 60 -4.08 -8.90 4.46
C CYS A 60 -4.21 -8.26 5.84
N GLY A 61 -3.13 -7.71 6.39
CA GLY A 61 -3.15 -7.04 7.69
C GLY A 61 -4.05 -5.81 7.69
N SER A 62 -3.93 -4.97 6.65
CA SER A 62 -4.75 -3.77 6.49
C SER A 62 -6.24 -4.10 6.35
N ALA A 63 -6.56 -5.13 5.57
CA ALA A 63 -7.94 -5.58 5.38
C ALA A 63 -8.54 -6.13 6.67
N LYS A 64 -7.77 -6.90 7.45
CA LYS A 64 -8.22 -7.39 8.76
C LYS A 64 -8.49 -6.24 9.74
N VAL A 65 -7.57 -5.28 9.85
CA VAL A 65 -7.76 -4.08 10.67
C VAL A 65 -9.05 -3.35 10.26
N LEU A 66 -9.25 -3.11 8.97
CA LEU A 66 -10.46 -2.44 8.48
C LEU A 66 -11.73 -3.22 8.80
N ALA A 67 -11.71 -4.55 8.63
CA ALA A 67 -12.84 -5.42 8.93
C ALA A 67 -13.20 -5.40 10.43
N ASP A 68 -12.21 -5.38 11.31
CA ASP A 68 -12.40 -5.25 12.75
C ASP A 68 -13.03 -3.88 13.08
N ILE A 69 -12.52 -2.78 12.49
CA ILE A 69 -13.07 -1.43 12.65
C ILE A 69 -14.54 -1.36 12.19
N ILE A 70 -14.87 -1.90 11.01
CA ILE A 70 -16.24 -1.93 10.46
C ILE A 70 -17.17 -2.76 11.36
N SER A 71 -16.65 -3.85 11.93
CA SER A 71 -17.42 -4.77 12.79
C SER A 71 -17.50 -4.31 14.25
N SER A 72 -17.00 -3.11 14.58
CA SER A 72 -16.88 -2.62 15.97
C SER A 72 -16.11 -3.57 16.90
N ARG A 73 -15.10 -4.26 16.36
CA ARG A 73 -14.14 -5.07 17.12
C ARG A 73 -12.86 -4.28 17.35
N VAL A 74 -12.17 -4.59 18.44
CA VAL A 74 -10.84 -4.03 18.73
C VAL A 74 -9.81 -4.72 17.83
N PRO A 75 -9.04 -3.98 17.01
CA PRO A 75 -7.97 -4.58 16.20
C PRO A 75 -6.85 -5.15 17.06
N ASP A 76 -6.09 -6.11 16.52
CA ASP A 76 -4.99 -6.79 17.23
C ASP A 76 -3.76 -5.90 17.47
N ILE A 77 -3.67 -4.77 16.75
CA ILE A 77 -2.59 -3.79 16.87
C ILE A 77 -3.20 -2.40 17.15
N ASP A 78 -2.38 -1.48 17.68
CA ASP A 78 -2.77 -0.08 17.75
C ASP A 78 -2.87 0.53 16.35
N VAL A 79 -3.98 1.23 16.11
CA VAL A 79 -4.34 1.82 14.80
C VAL A 79 -4.70 3.30 14.92
N GLY A 80 -4.48 3.93 16.09
CA GLY A 80 -4.85 5.32 16.34
C GLY A 80 -4.29 6.28 15.27
N ASP A 81 -3.03 6.06 14.88
CA ASP A 81 -2.32 6.88 13.91
C ASP A 81 -2.52 6.44 12.44
N LEU A 82 -3.39 5.48 12.16
CA LEU A 82 -3.70 5.08 10.79
C LEU A 82 -4.94 5.78 10.24
N GLY A 83 -5.76 6.40 11.10
CA GLY A 83 -6.99 7.05 10.69
C GLY A 83 -6.80 8.37 9.93
N PRO A 84 -7.83 8.85 9.20
CA PRO A 84 -7.80 10.15 8.51
C PRO A 84 -7.53 11.35 9.42
N GLY A 85 -7.89 11.23 10.70
CA GLY A 85 -7.61 12.23 11.74
C GLY A 85 -6.12 12.56 11.90
N ARG A 86 -5.21 11.70 11.41
CA ARG A 86 -3.76 11.98 11.36
C ARG A 86 -3.41 13.29 10.63
N TYR A 87 -4.26 13.74 9.69
CA TYR A 87 -4.06 14.99 8.94
C TYR A 87 -5.07 16.08 9.31
N ALA A 88 -5.89 15.87 10.34
CA ALA A 88 -6.75 16.93 10.85
C ALA A 88 -5.88 18.04 11.46
N LYS A 89 -6.24 19.30 11.19
CA LYS A 89 -5.58 20.48 11.77
C LYS A 89 -6.11 20.77 13.16
#